data_AF-A0A3B0VLS1-F1
#
_entry.id   AF-A0A3B0VLS1-F1
#
_cell.length_a   1.000
_cell.length_b   1.000
_cell.length_c   1.000
_cell.angle_alpha   90.00
_cell.angle_beta   90.00
_cell.angle_gamma   90.00
#
_symmetry.space_group_name_H-M   'P 1'
#
loop_
_entity.id
_entity.type
_entity.pdbx_description
1 polymer ?
#
loop_
_entity_poly.entity_id
_entity_poly.type
_entity_poly.pdbx_seq_one_letter_code
_entity_poly.pdbx_strand_id
1 'polypeptide(L)'
;MNTLHLCHWQDRRHFKSHLDLIGKQDSIVIYGNIESSDKHWLTQNLHDSEHTWHLVNNQPNPNISRHEINNDQWLTLIIEHKNTLAWK
;
A
#
# COMPACT_ATOMS: atom_id res chain seq x y z
N MET A 1 6.66 -0.30 -17.71
CA MET A 1 7.07 0.71 -16.73
C MET A 1 6.26 0.45 -15.48
N ASN A 2 6.90 0.23 -14.34
CA ASN A 2 6.24 -0.04 -13.06
C ASN A 2 5.83 1.30 -12.42
N THR A 3 4.55 1.49 -12.13
CA THR A 3 4.00 2.68 -11.48
C THR A 3 3.87 2.46 -9.99
N LEU A 4 4.28 3.46 -9.18
CA LEU A 4 4.02 3.46 -7.75
C LEU A 4 2.68 4.13 -7.45
N HIS A 5 1.73 3.36 -6.92
CA HIS A 5 0.42 3.86 -6.50
C HIS A 5 0.47 4.28 -5.03
N LEU A 6 0.20 5.55 -4.76
CA LEU A 6 0.10 6.11 -3.42
C LEU A 6 -1.37 6.18 -3.03
N CYS A 7 -1.79 5.30 -2.12
CA CYS A 7 -3.16 5.20 -1.63
C CYS A 7 -3.28 5.83 -0.25
N HIS A 8 -4.03 6.92 -0.13
CA HIS A 8 -4.49 7.40 1.17
C HIS A 8 -5.66 6.54 1.65
N TRP A 9 -5.51 5.83 2.77
CA TRP A 9 -6.55 4.97 3.30
C TRP A 9 -7.80 5.78 3.70
N GLN A 10 -8.94 5.40 3.14
CA GLN A 10 -10.26 5.90 3.55
C GLN A 10 -11.10 4.76 4.14
N ASP A 11 -11.42 3.77 3.30
CA ASP A 11 -12.12 2.56 3.68
C ASP A 11 -11.85 1.41 2.67
N ARG A 12 -12.35 0.21 3.00
CA ARG A 12 -12.17 -1.00 2.19
C ARG A 12 -12.80 -0.92 0.80
N ARG A 13 -13.92 -0.21 0.67
CA ARG A 13 -14.64 -0.08 -0.61
C ARG A 13 -13.86 0.82 -1.57
N HIS A 14 -13.38 1.94 -1.05
CA HIS A 14 -12.53 2.88 -1.76
C HIS A 14 -11.23 2.21 -2.23
N PHE A 15 -10.60 1.40 -1.37
CA PHE A 15 -9.40 0.66 -1.76
C PHE A 15 -9.67 -0.36 -2.88
N LYS A 16 -10.74 -1.17 -2.75
CA LYS A 16 -11.09 -2.19 -3.76
C LYS A 16 -11.36 -1.59 -5.13
N SER A 17 -12.09 -0.48 -5.21
CA SER A 17 -12.43 0.12 -6.51
C SER A 17 -11.22 0.55 -7.33
N HIS A 18 -10.10 0.87 -6.66
CA HIS A 18 -8.87 1.28 -7.32
C HIS A 18 -7.91 0.11 -7.52
N LEU A 19 -7.94 -0.92 -6.67
CA LEU A 19 -7.07 -2.09 -6.78
C LEU A 19 -7.20 -2.77 -8.15
N ASP A 20 -8.42 -2.86 -8.70
CA ASP A 20 -8.68 -3.46 -10.02
C ASP A 20 -8.07 -2.66 -11.19
N LEU A 21 -7.68 -1.41 -10.96
CA LEU A 21 -7.06 -0.53 -11.94
C LEU A 21 -5.53 -0.58 -11.92
N ILE A 22 -4.95 -1.31 -10.96
CA ILE A 22 -3.50 -1.39 -10.75
C ILE A 22 -2.93 -2.52 -11.61
N GLY A 23 -1.86 -2.22 -12.36
CA GLY A 23 -1.19 -3.23 -13.17
C GLY A 23 -0.51 -4.29 -12.30
N LYS A 24 -0.43 -5.53 -12.75
CA LYS A 24 0.24 -6.63 -12.01
C LYS A 24 1.70 -6.34 -11.63
N GLN A 25 2.38 -5.53 -12.43
CA GLN A 25 3.77 -5.14 -12.19
C GLN A 25 3.89 -3.88 -11.34
N ASP A 26 2.79 -3.22 -11.00
CA ASP A 26 2.78 -1.98 -10.24
C ASP A 26 2.94 -2.24 -8.73
N SER A 27 3.51 -1.26 -8.03
CA SER A 27 3.70 -1.28 -6.59
C SER A 27 2.67 -0.39 -5.88
N ILE A 28 2.27 -0.74 -4.66
CA ILE A 28 1.27 0.00 -3.87
C ILE A 28 1.87 0.45 -2.55
N VAL A 29 1.68 1.72 -2.20
CA VAL A 29 2.00 2.27 -0.88
C VAL A 29 0.71 2.79 -0.27
N ILE A 30 0.34 2.23 0.88
CA ILE A 30 -0.85 2.59 1.62
C ILE A 30 -0.41 3.45 2.82
N TYR A 31 -1.01 4.62 2.99
CA TYR A 31 -0.70 5.52 4.09
C TYR A 31 -1.97 6.14 4.68
N GLY A 32 -1.87 6.65 5.90
CA GLY A 32 -3.00 7.22 6.64
C GLY A 32 -3.33 6.43 7.90
N ASN A 33 -4.42 6.82 8.57
CA ASN A 33 -4.85 6.15 9.79
C ASN A 33 -5.64 4.88 9.44
N ILE A 34 -5.08 3.72 9.73
CA ILE A 34 -5.72 2.42 9.43
C ILE A 34 -5.94 1.68 10.74
N GLU A 35 -7.20 1.32 10.98
CA GLU A 35 -7.58 0.54 12.15
C GLU A 35 -7.02 -0.89 12.11
N SER A 36 -6.88 -1.52 13.28
CA SER A 36 -6.38 -2.90 13.38
C SER A 36 -7.22 -3.92 12.61
N SER A 37 -8.53 -3.69 12.50
CA SER A 37 -9.45 -4.54 11.73
C SER A 37 -9.18 -4.47 10.22
N ASP A 38 -8.91 -3.26 9.71
CA ASP A 38 -8.59 -2.99 8.31
C ASP A 38 -7.18 -3.45 7.93
N LYS A 39 -6.23 -3.29 8.85
CA LYS A 39 -4.90 -3.88 8.77
C LYS A 39 -4.94 -5.38 8.51
N HIS A 40 -5.72 -6.12 9.31
CA HIS A 40 -5.87 -7.57 9.13
C HIS A 40 -6.53 -7.90 7.79
N TRP A 41 -7.55 -7.14 7.41
CA TRP A 41 -8.22 -7.28 6.13
C TRP A 41 -7.25 -7.07 4.95
N LEU A 42 -6.40 -6.04 5.01
CA LEU A 42 -5.36 -5.75 4.01
C LEU A 42 -4.39 -6.91 3.87
N THR A 43 -3.88 -7.44 4.99
CA THR A 43 -3.01 -8.62 4.94
C THR A 43 -3.70 -9.79 4.25
N GLN A 44 -4.94 -10.12 4.60
CA GLN A 44 -5.63 -11.25 3.98
C GLN A 44 -5.90 -11.05 2.48
N ASN A 45 -6.25 -9.83 2.06
CA ASN A 45 -6.63 -9.57 0.66
C ASN A 45 -5.41 -9.31 -0.24
N LEU A 46 -4.30 -8.81 0.32
CA LEU A 46 -3.07 -8.53 -0.42
C LEU A 46 -1.99 -9.60 -0.23
N HIS A 47 -2.18 -10.57 0.68
CA HIS A 47 -1.27 -11.71 0.81
C HIS A 47 -1.23 -12.56 -0.47
N ASP A 48 -2.38 -12.74 -1.12
CA ASP A 48 -2.51 -13.51 -2.35
C ASP A 48 -2.47 -12.62 -3.62
N SER A 49 -2.19 -11.33 -3.44
CA SER A 49 -2.07 -10.38 -4.54
C SER A 49 -0.71 -10.53 -5.23
N GLU A 50 -0.70 -10.44 -6.56
CA GLU A 50 0.54 -10.37 -7.35
C GLU A 50 1.27 -9.02 -7.20
N HIS A 51 0.60 -8.01 -6.63
CA HIS A 51 1.17 -6.68 -6.42
C HIS A 51 2.11 -6.63 -5.21
N THR A 52 3.25 -5.96 -5.37
CA THR A 52 4.10 -5.53 -4.25
C THR A 52 3.38 -4.41 -3.50
N TRP A 53 3.23 -4.55 -2.18
CA TRP A 53 2.54 -3.54 -1.37
C TRP A 53 3.27 -3.24 -0.06
N HIS A 54 3.14 -1.98 0.38
CA HIS A 54 3.76 -1.43 1.56
C HIS A 54 2.76 -0.59 2.37
N LEU A 55 2.96 -0.55 3.69
CA LEU A 55 2.16 0.23 4.63
C LEU A 55 3.04 1.25 5.38
N VAL A 56 2.69 2.53 5.34
CA VAL A 56 3.53 3.60 5.92
C VAL A 56 3.20 3.83 7.40
N ASN A 57 4.23 3.81 8.26
CA ASN A 57 4.24 4.26 9.67
C ASN A 57 3.01 3.87 10.50
N ASN A 58 2.47 2.68 10.29
CA ASN A 58 1.37 2.23 11.10
C ASN A 58 1.92 1.55 12.36
N GLN A 59 1.32 1.79 13.52
CA GLN A 59 1.79 1.24 14.80
C GLN A 59 2.17 -0.24 14.66
N PRO A 60 3.29 -0.69 15.26
CA PRO A 60 3.89 -1.98 14.98
C PRO A 60 2.87 -3.10 15.16
N ASN A 61 2.45 -3.70 14.06
CA ASN A 61 1.61 -4.89 14.07
C ASN A 61 2.49 -6.09 13.69
N PRO A 62 2.66 -7.08 14.58
CA PRO A 62 3.51 -8.24 14.29
C PRO A 62 3.09 -9.02 13.04
N ASN A 63 1.82 -8.91 12.62
CA ASN A 63 1.31 -9.56 11.41
C ASN A 63 1.60 -8.78 10.11
N ILE A 64 2.02 -7.51 10.17
CA ILE A 64 2.25 -6.64 9.00
C ILE A 64 3.67 -6.10 8.94
N SER A 65 4.49 -6.35 9.96
CA SER A 65 5.87 -5.88 10.10
C SER A 65 6.76 -6.06 8.86
N ARG A 66 6.50 -7.04 7.98
CA ARG A 66 7.26 -7.24 6.73
C ARG A 66 6.89 -6.28 5.59
N HIS A 67 5.70 -5.70 5.65
CA HIS A 67 5.18 -4.73 4.68
C HIS A 67 5.21 -3.29 5.21
N GLU A 68 5.45 -3.11 6.51
CA GLU A 68 5.59 -1.80 7.12
C GLU A 68 6.88 -1.12 6.65
N ILE A 69 6.74 0.10 6.13
CA ILE A 69 7.84 0.96 5.75
C ILE A 69 7.81 2.26 6.55
N ASN A 70 8.98 2.80 6.84
CA ASN A 70 9.12 4.12 7.43
C ASN A 70 9.14 5.22 6.36
N ASN A 71 9.22 6.49 6.80
CA ASN A 71 9.27 7.63 5.89
C ASN A 71 10.46 7.61 4.93
N ASP A 72 11.64 7.17 5.36
CA ASP A 72 12.84 7.16 4.51
C ASP A 72 12.73 6.11 3.41
N GLN A 73 12.19 4.93 3.74
CA GLN A 73 11.88 3.86 2.79
C GLN A 73 10.79 4.29 1.81
N TRP A 74 9.77 5.02 2.26
CA TRP A 74 8.76 5.59 1.38
C TRP A 74 9.37 6.59 0.38
N LEU A 75 10.21 7.52 0.85
CA LEU A 75 10.91 8.46 -0.02
C LEU A 75 11.78 7.74 -1.06
N THR A 76 12.45 6.66 -0.64
CA THR A 76 13.26 5.83 -1.53
C THR A 76 12.41 5.23 -2.66
N LEU A 77 11.25 4.65 -2.33
CA LEU A 77 10.32 4.09 -3.33
C LEU A 77 9.85 5.14 -4.34
N ILE A 78 9.55 6.37 -3.89
CA ILE A 78 9.15 7.46 -4.78
C ILE A 78 10.26 7.79 -5.78
N ILE A 79 11.52 7.80 -5.34
CA ILE A 79 12.68 8.11 -6.19
C ILE A 79 12.96 6.99 -7.19
N GLU A 80 12.79 5.73 -6.78
CA GLU A 80 13.06 4.55 -7.61
C GLU A 80 12.02 4.35 -8.73
N HIS A 81 10.79 4.80 -8.53
CA HIS A 81 9.73 4.66 -9.53
C HIS A 81 9.67 5.88 -10.44
N LYS A 82 9.74 5.65 -11.76
CA LYS A 82 9.65 6.72 -12.78
C LYS A 82 8.28 7.38 -12.84
N ASN A 83 7.24 6.66 -12.44
CA ASN A 83 5.85 7.12 -12.43
C ASN A 83 5.27 6.92 -11.04
N THR A 84 4.62 7.96 -10.53
CA THR A 84 3.85 7.93 -9.30
C THR A 84 2.43 8.40 -9.59
N LEU A 85 1.45 7.67 -9.05
CA LEU A 85 0.05 8.03 -9.15
C LEU A 85 -0.55 7.99 -7.74
N ALA A 86 -1.14 9.10 -7.32
CA ALA A 86 -1.75 9.22 -5.99
C ALA A 86 -3.26 9.32 -6.11
N TRP A 87 -3.96 8.63 -5.22
CA TRP A 87 -5.41 8.69 -5.12
C TRP A 87 -5.82 8.76 -3.64
N LYS A 88 -6.92 9.48 -3.43
CA LYS A 88 -7.46 9.77 -2.11
C LYS A 88 -8.90 9.33 -2.04
#